data_AF-A0AA50MXQ5-F1
#
_entry.id   AF-A0AA50MXQ5-F1
#
_cell.length_a   1.000
_cell.length_b   1.000
_cell.length_c   1.000
_cell.angle_alpha   90.00
_cell.angle_beta   90.00
_cell.angle_gamma   90.00
#
_symmetry.space_group_name_H-M   'P 1'
#
loop_
_entity.id
_entity.type
_entity.pdbx_description
1 polymer ?
#
loop_
_entity_poly.entity_id
_entity_poly.type
_entity_poly.pdbx_seq_one_letter_code
_entity_poly.pdbx_strand_id
1 'polypeptide(L)'
;VPFDEDDKDKSVWFLDHDYLENMYGMFKKVNAREKVVGWYHTGPKLHQNDVAINELIRRYCPNSVLVIIDAKPKDLGLPTEAYQAVEEVHDDGSPTTRTFEHVPSEIGAEEAEEVGVEHLLRDIKDTTVGSLSQRVTNQLLGLKGLHSQLSEIRD
;
A
#
# COMPACT_ATOMS: atom_id res chain seq x y z
N VAL A 1 -1.65 12.87 8.05
CA VAL A 1 -0.73 14.03 8.06
C VAL A 1 -1.30 15.04 7.08
N PRO A 2 -1.37 16.34 7.42
CA PRO A 2 -1.72 17.36 6.44
C PRO A 2 -0.77 17.29 5.23
N PHE A 3 -1.34 17.12 4.05
CA PHE A 3 -0.64 17.00 2.78
C PHE A 3 -1.47 17.67 1.69
N ASP A 4 -0.82 18.49 0.87
CA ASP A 4 -1.41 19.14 -0.29
C ASP A 4 -0.47 18.99 -1.50
N GLU A 5 -1.03 18.82 -2.69
CA GLU A 5 -0.31 18.75 -3.97
C GLU A 5 -1.00 19.68 -4.97
N ASP A 6 -0.24 20.42 -5.77
CA ASP A 6 -0.81 21.28 -6.80
C ASP A 6 -1.28 20.45 -8.01
N ASP A 7 -2.55 20.58 -8.38
CA ASP A 7 -3.16 19.84 -9.50
C ASP A 7 -2.51 20.15 -10.87
N LYS A 8 -1.91 21.33 -11.03
CA LYS A 8 -1.28 21.78 -12.29
C LYS A 8 0.20 21.44 -12.32
N ASP A 9 0.87 21.53 -11.18
CA ASP A 9 2.30 21.22 -11.04
C ASP A 9 2.54 20.21 -9.92
N LYS A 10 2.58 18.92 -10.28
CA LYS A 10 2.82 17.79 -9.36
C LYS A 10 4.18 17.83 -8.65
N SER A 11 5.10 18.70 -9.08
CA SER A 11 6.37 18.91 -8.38
C SER A 11 6.21 19.78 -7.11
N VAL A 12 5.10 20.51 -7.01
CA VAL A 12 4.77 21.37 -5.88
C VAL A 12 3.83 20.63 -4.94
N TRP A 13 4.36 20.22 -3.80
CA TRP A 13 3.61 19.56 -2.75
C TRP A 13 4.08 20.04 -1.37
N PHE A 14 3.21 19.88 -0.39
CA PHE A 14 3.41 20.26 1.00
C PHE A 14 3.15 19.06 1.90
N LEU A 15 4.03 18.86 2.88
CA LEU A 15 3.89 17.83 3.91
C LEU A 15 4.30 18.44 5.25
N ASP A 16 3.40 18.39 6.22
CA ASP A 16 3.63 18.96 7.56
C ASP A 16 4.52 18.03 8.42
N HIS A 17 5.80 18.40 8.54
CA HIS A 17 6.78 17.68 9.36
C HIS A 17 6.58 17.88 10.87
N ASP A 18 6.14 19.06 11.30
CA ASP A 18 5.94 19.35 12.72
C ASP A 18 4.78 18.50 13.26
N TYR A 19 3.73 18.32 12.46
CA TYR A 19 2.65 17.40 12.78
C TYR A 19 3.15 15.96 12.95
N LEU A 20 3.99 15.49 12.02
CA LEU A 20 4.57 14.14 12.07
C LEU A 20 5.38 13.91 13.35
N GLU A 21 6.30 14.81 13.68
CA GLU A 21 7.15 14.67 14.88
C GLU A 21 6.33 14.68 16.16
N ASN A 22 5.36 15.61 16.26
CA ASN A 22 4.49 15.72 17.42
C ASN A 22 3.64 14.46 17.61
N MET A 23 3.00 13.97 16.55
CA MET A 23 2.18 12.75 16.60
C MET A 23 3.02 11.52 16.90
N TYR A 24 4.19 11.39 16.27
CA TYR A 24 5.11 10.30 16.56
C TYR A 24 5.54 10.28 18.03
N GLY A 25 5.81 11.46 18.60
CA GLY A 25 6.08 11.62 20.03
C GLY A 25 4.91 11.20 20.93
N MET A 26 3.66 11.40 20.51
CA MET A 26 2.47 10.95 21.23
C MET A 26 2.28 9.43 21.14
N PHE A 27 2.39 8.84 19.94
CA PHE A 27 2.28 7.39 19.74
C PHE A 27 3.32 6.64 20.59
N LYS A 28 4.57 7.10 20.62
CA LYS A 28 5.62 6.52 21.48
C LYS A 28 5.31 6.55 22.97
N LYS A 29 4.56 7.55 23.46
CA LYS A 29 4.15 7.61 24.88
C LYS A 29 3.10 6.56 25.22
N VAL A 30 2.26 6.20 24.25
CA VAL A 30 1.24 5.14 24.41
C VAL A 30 1.89 3.77 24.28
N ASN A 31 2.70 3.58 23.23
CA ASN A 31 3.35 2.32 22.93
C ASN A 31 4.79 2.54 22.44
N ALA A 32 5.76 2.19 23.27
CA ALA A 32 7.18 2.35 22.95
C ALA A 32 7.65 1.45 21.79
N ARG A 33 6.87 0.43 21.40
CA ARG A 33 7.21 -0.44 20.27
C ARG A 33 6.84 0.16 18.92
N GLU A 34 5.97 1.16 18.88
CA GLU A 34 5.55 1.79 17.63
C GLU A 34 6.67 2.61 16.99
N LYS A 35 6.87 2.38 15.70
CA LYS A 35 7.89 3.02 14.88
C LYS A 35 7.32 3.35 13.51
N VAL A 36 7.82 4.42 12.88
CA VAL A 36 7.52 4.71 11.49
C VAL A 36 8.20 3.65 10.62
N VAL A 37 7.41 2.95 9.80
CA VAL A 37 7.90 1.88 8.90
C VAL A 37 7.83 2.27 7.43
N GLY A 38 7.20 3.41 7.13
CA GLY A 38 6.95 3.84 5.76
C GLY A 38 5.85 4.89 5.71
N TRP A 39 5.20 4.99 4.56
CA TRP A 39 4.10 5.89 4.30
C TRP A 39 3.15 5.27 3.27
N TYR A 40 1.94 5.81 3.18
CA TYR A 40 0.94 5.35 2.23
C TYR A 40 0.32 6.53 1.49
N HIS A 41 -0.15 6.28 0.27
CA HIS A 41 -1.03 7.21 -0.44
C HIS A 41 -2.20 6.46 -1.06
N THR A 42 -3.24 7.20 -1.44
CA THR A 42 -4.53 6.63 -1.85
C THR A 42 -4.59 6.24 -3.34
N GLY A 43 -3.45 6.06 -3.99
CA GLY A 43 -3.37 5.77 -5.42
C GLY A 43 -3.87 6.90 -6.34
N PRO A 44 -4.30 6.60 -7.58
CA PRO A 44 -4.52 5.25 -8.13
C PRO A 44 -3.27 4.55 -8.67
N LYS A 45 -2.18 5.27 -8.91
CA LYS A 45 -0.90 4.75 -9.44
C LYS A 45 0.27 5.50 -8.79
N LEU A 46 1.49 4.98 -8.98
CA LEU A 46 2.71 5.69 -8.67
C LEU A 46 2.83 6.98 -9.47
N HIS A 47 3.38 8.00 -8.82
CA HIS A 47 3.67 9.31 -9.36
C HIS A 47 5.16 9.64 -9.19
N GLN A 48 5.67 10.55 -10.01
CA GLN A 48 7.09 10.90 -10.00
C GLN A 48 7.52 11.62 -8.72
N ASN A 49 6.60 12.37 -8.08
CA ASN A 49 6.81 13.03 -6.80
C ASN A 49 6.96 12.05 -5.63
N ASP A 50 6.47 10.82 -5.74
CA ASP A 50 6.59 9.79 -4.69
C ASP A 50 8.05 9.51 -4.33
N VAL A 51 8.96 9.60 -5.30
CA VAL A 51 10.41 9.45 -5.05
C VAL A 51 10.91 10.56 -4.14
N ALA A 52 10.49 11.81 -4.40
CA ALA A 52 10.88 12.96 -3.59
C ALA A 52 10.27 12.93 -2.19
N ILE A 53 8.99 12.52 -2.07
CA ILE A 53 8.31 12.33 -0.78
C ILE A 53 9.02 11.24 0.02
N ASN A 54 9.34 10.10 -0.60
CA ASN A 54 10.02 9.01 0.07
C ASN A 54 11.39 9.43 0.60
N GLU A 55 12.15 10.25 -0.12
CA GLU A 55 13.43 10.78 0.37
C GLU A 55 13.29 11.64 1.64
N LEU A 56 12.20 12.40 1.78
CA LEU A 56 11.92 13.09 3.04
C LEU A 56 11.58 12.12 4.16
N ILE A 57 10.74 11.11 3.89
CA ILE A 57 10.34 10.11 4.89
C ILE A 57 11.54 9.25 5.33
N ARG A 58 12.51 9.02 4.45
CA ARG A 58 13.75 8.28 4.78
C ARG A 58 14.57 8.89 5.90
N ARG A 59 14.41 10.18 6.18
CA ARG A 59 15.00 10.83 7.37
C ARG A 59 14.46 10.25 8.68
N TYR A 60 13.22 9.78 8.68
CA TYR A 60 12.57 9.15 9.83
C TYR A 60 12.70 7.63 9.80
N CYS A 61 12.66 7.01 8.61
CA CYS A 61 12.76 5.57 8.43
C CYS A 61 13.65 5.21 7.22
N PRO A 62 14.92 4.80 7.44
CA PRO A 62 15.85 4.53 6.33
C PRO A 62 15.36 3.49 5.32
N ASN A 63 14.59 2.50 5.80
CA ASN A 63 13.99 1.41 5.02
C ASN A 63 12.49 1.64 4.84
N SER A 64 12.11 2.86 4.46
CA SER A 64 10.73 3.25 4.21
C SER A 64 10.11 2.43 3.08
N VAL A 65 8.94 1.84 3.35
CA VAL A 65 8.09 1.17 2.37
C VAL A 65 6.95 2.11 1.97
N LEU A 66 6.68 2.22 0.68
CA LEU A 66 5.49 2.88 0.16
C LEU A 66 4.38 1.86 -0.01
N VAL A 67 3.19 2.12 0.54
CA VAL A 67 1.99 1.31 0.31
C VAL A 67 0.92 2.13 -0.40
N ILE A 68 0.51 1.70 -1.58
CA ILE A 68 -0.64 2.27 -2.28
C ILE A 68 -1.90 1.56 -1.77
N ILE A 69 -2.85 2.32 -1.24
CA ILE A 69 -4.13 1.80 -0.75
C ILE A 69 -5.24 2.36 -1.64
N ASP A 70 -5.96 1.48 -2.32
CA ASP A 70 -7.12 1.88 -3.11
C ASP A 70 -8.31 2.17 -2.21
N ALA A 71 -8.73 3.43 -2.16
CA ALA A 71 -9.90 3.86 -1.41
C ALA A 71 -11.22 3.43 -2.09
N LYS A 72 -11.16 3.01 -3.36
CA LYS A 72 -12.34 2.54 -4.10
C LYS A 72 -12.33 1.02 -4.13
N PRO A 73 -13.40 0.35 -3.65
CA PRO A 73 -13.46 -1.09 -3.66
C PRO A 73 -13.43 -1.62 -5.10
N LYS A 74 -12.52 -2.56 -5.35
CA LYS A 74 -12.44 -3.34 -6.60
C LYS A 74 -13.08 -4.71 -6.38
N ASP A 75 -13.62 -5.29 -7.43
CA ASP A 75 -14.29 -6.60 -7.38
C ASP A 75 -13.32 -7.79 -7.18
N LEU A 76 -12.03 -7.61 -7.50
CA LEU A 76 -11.03 -8.67 -7.47
C LEU A 76 -9.66 -8.14 -7.06
N GLY A 77 -8.91 -8.95 -6.30
CA GLY A 77 -7.54 -8.64 -5.88
C GLY A 77 -7.44 -7.96 -4.51
N LEU A 78 -6.21 -7.74 -4.07
CA LEU A 78 -5.94 -6.97 -2.85
C LEU A 78 -6.02 -5.47 -3.21
N PRO A 79 -6.63 -4.63 -2.37
CA PRO A 79 -6.65 -3.18 -2.58
C PRO A 79 -5.32 -2.51 -2.20
N THR A 80 -4.25 -3.27 -1.96
CA THR A 80 -2.98 -2.79 -1.43
C THR A 80 -1.80 -3.29 -2.25
N GLU A 81 -0.99 -2.36 -2.75
CA GLU A 81 0.28 -2.64 -3.43
C GLU A 81 1.43 -2.05 -2.62
N ALA A 82 2.52 -2.80 -2.44
CA ALA A 82 3.68 -2.36 -1.69
C ALA A 82 4.88 -2.15 -2.61
N TYR A 83 5.67 -1.12 -2.33
CA TYR A 83 6.83 -0.73 -3.12
C TYR A 83 8.01 -0.35 -2.23
N GLN A 84 9.21 -0.72 -2.67
CA GLN A 84 10.46 -0.32 -2.04
C GLN A 84 11.28 0.54 -3.00
N ALA A 85 11.85 1.63 -2.50
CA ALA A 85 12.74 2.47 -3.28
C ALA A 85 14.09 1.77 -3.50
N VAL A 86 14.49 1.63 -4.75
CA VAL A 86 15.74 1.00 -5.18
C VAL A 86 16.52 1.94 -6.11
N GLU A 87 17.85 1.80 -6.12
CA GLU A 87 18.70 2.49 -7.09
C GLU A 87 18.89 1.60 -8.31
N GLU A 88 18.37 2.04 -9.44
CA GLU A 88 18.47 1.35 -10.70
C GLU A 88 19.69 1.87 -11.46
N VAL A 89 20.59 0.94 -11.81
CA VAL A 89 21.75 1.21 -12.66
C VAL A 89 21.36 0.84 -14.08
N HIS A 90 21.37 1.82 -14.97
CA HIS A 90 21.01 1.59 -16.36
C HIS A 90 22.19 1.03 -17.15
N ASP A 91 21.93 -0.03 -17.94
CA ASP A 91 22.93 -0.65 -18.82
C ASP A 91 23.31 0.25 -20.02
N ASP A 92 22.54 1.31 -20.28
CA ASP A 92 22.76 2.27 -21.36
C ASP A 92 23.81 3.35 -21.02
N GLY A 93 24.35 3.32 -19.80
CA GLY A 93 25.34 4.28 -19.31
C GLY A 93 24.74 5.60 -18.81
N SER A 94 23.42 5.71 -18.70
CA SER A 94 22.78 6.85 -18.06
C SER A 94 22.99 6.86 -16.53
N PRO A 95 22.88 8.02 -15.87
CA PRO A 95 23.07 8.13 -14.43
C PRO A 95 22.08 7.25 -13.66
N THR A 96 22.51 6.73 -12.51
CA THR A 96 21.65 5.95 -11.61
C THR A 96 20.40 6.74 -11.23
N THR A 97 19.23 6.14 -11.41
CA THR A 97 17.95 6.74 -11.00
C THR A 97 17.34 5.95 -9.85
N ARG A 98 16.62 6.64 -8.97
CA ARG A 98 15.82 5.97 -7.95
C ARG A 98 14.44 5.64 -8.51
N THR A 99 14.07 4.38 -8.42
CA THR A 99 12.78 3.85 -8.87
C THR A 99 12.14 3.03 -7.74
N PHE A 100 10.90 2.62 -7.94
CA PHE A 100 10.16 1.79 -7.00
C PHE A 100 10.01 0.38 -7.58
N GLU A 101 10.45 -0.61 -6.80
CA GLU A 101 10.25 -2.01 -7.11
C GLU A 101 9.06 -2.55 -6.31
N HIS A 102 8.18 -3.30 -6.98
CA HIS A 102 7.03 -3.92 -6.33
C HIS A 102 7.48 -5.04 -5.38
N VAL A 103 6.92 -5.01 -4.17
CA VAL A 103 7.12 -6.05 -3.15
C VAL A 103 5.81 -6.79 -2.96
N PRO A 104 5.80 -8.14 -3.05
CA PRO A 104 4.60 -8.93 -2.76
C PRO A 104 3.99 -8.58 -1.40
N SER A 105 2.69 -8.29 -1.38
CA SER A 105 1.94 -7.90 -0.20
C SER A 105 0.78 -8.86 0.07
N GLU A 106 0.41 -8.99 1.34
CA GLU A 106 -0.79 -9.68 1.80
C GLU A 106 -1.40 -8.94 2.99
N ILE A 107 -2.68 -9.17 3.26
CA ILE A 107 -3.38 -8.61 4.41
C ILE A 107 -3.41 -9.66 5.51
N GLY A 108 -2.72 -9.39 6.61
CA GLY A 108 -2.79 -10.16 7.85
C GLY A 108 -3.69 -9.46 8.89
N ALA A 109 -3.99 -10.17 9.97
CA ALA A 109 -4.69 -9.63 11.14
C ALA A 109 -4.12 -10.25 12.42
N GLU A 110 -4.10 -9.48 13.52
CA GLU A 110 -3.88 -10.05 14.86
C GLU A 110 -5.16 -10.70 15.40
N GLU A 111 -5.04 -11.56 16.42
CA GLU A 111 -6.18 -12.27 17.03
C GLU A 111 -7.30 -11.31 17.46
N ALA A 112 -6.93 -10.17 18.06
CA ALA A 112 -7.90 -9.17 18.49
C ALA A 112 -8.64 -8.51 17.30
N GLU A 113 -7.94 -8.31 16.17
CA GLU A 113 -8.51 -7.73 14.96
C GLU A 113 -9.41 -8.74 14.23
N GLU A 114 -9.01 -10.01 14.18
CA GLU A 114 -9.80 -11.09 13.57
C GLU A 114 -11.17 -11.19 14.21
N VAL A 115 -11.24 -11.23 15.55
CA VAL A 115 -12.52 -11.25 16.29
C VAL A 115 -13.38 -10.01 15.96
N GLY A 116 -12.75 -8.83 15.85
CA GLY A 116 -13.44 -7.60 15.47
C GLY A 116 -14.02 -7.66 14.06
N VAL A 117 -13.23 -8.13 13.09
CA VAL A 117 -13.64 -8.26 11.68
C VAL A 117 -14.75 -9.30 11.52
N GLU A 118 -14.63 -10.45 12.17
CA GLU A 118 -15.68 -11.48 12.16
C GLU A 118 -17.01 -10.95 12.71
N HIS A 119 -16.94 -10.14 13.78
CA HIS A 119 -18.13 -9.53 14.36
C HIS A 119 -18.82 -8.57 13.38
N LEU A 120 -18.05 -7.73 12.68
CA LEU A 120 -18.58 -6.78 11.70
C LEU A 120 -19.17 -7.47 10.47
N LEU A 121 -18.66 -8.65 10.10
CA LEU A 121 -19.09 -9.39 8.92
C LEU A 121 -20.18 -10.41 9.18
N ARG A 122 -20.72 -10.50 10.40
CA ARG A 122 -21.71 -11.51 10.80
C ARG A 122 -22.95 -11.54 9.91
N ASP A 123 -23.36 -10.38 9.38
CA ASP A 123 -24.56 -10.25 8.56
C ASP A 123 -24.29 -10.49 7.05
N ILE A 124 -23.01 -10.58 6.65
CA ILE A 124 -22.58 -10.67 5.25
C ILE A 124 -21.92 -12.01 4.95
N LYS A 125 -21.11 -12.55 5.86
CA LYS A 125 -20.42 -13.83 5.69
C LYS A 125 -21.36 -14.99 6.01
N ASP A 126 -21.83 -15.65 4.96
CA ASP A 126 -22.51 -16.93 5.09
C ASP A 126 -21.52 -18.01 5.52
N THR A 127 -21.49 -18.31 6.82
CA THR A 127 -20.66 -19.38 7.41
C THR A 127 -21.12 -20.78 7.00
N THR A 128 -22.20 -20.87 6.20
CA THR A 128 -22.81 -22.09 5.68
C THR A 128 -22.16 -22.61 4.39
N VAL A 129 -21.24 -21.84 3.78
CA VAL A 129 -20.55 -22.25 2.55
C VAL A 129 -19.58 -23.40 2.87
N GLY A 130 -19.91 -24.60 2.40
CA GLY A 130 -19.07 -25.79 2.55
C GLY A 130 -17.68 -25.64 1.90
N SER A 131 -16.71 -26.40 2.40
CA SER A 131 -15.31 -26.34 1.95
C SER A 131 -15.13 -26.60 0.45
N LEU A 132 -16.01 -27.39 -0.17
CA LEU A 132 -16.00 -27.63 -1.61
C LEU A 132 -16.44 -26.40 -2.41
N SER A 133 -17.54 -25.76 -2.00
CA SER A 133 -18.04 -24.54 -2.66
C SER A 133 -16.99 -23.43 -2.62
N GLN A 134 -16.30 -23.27 -1.49
CA GLN A 134 -15.21 -22.29 -1.37
C GLN A 134 -14.07 -22.59 -2.35
N ARG A 135 -13.66 -23.86 -2.49
CA ARG A 135 -12.59 -24.26 -3.44
C ARG A 135 -12.98 -23.98 -4.89
N VAL A 136 -14.23 -24.27 -5.28
CA VAL A 136 -14.73 -23.98 -6.62
C VAL A 136 -14.76 -22.48 -6.88
N THR A 137 -15.24 -21.68 -5.92
CA THR A 137 -15.21 -20.22 -6.00
C THR A 137 -13.79 -19.70 -6.14
N ASN A 138 -12.82 -20.21 -5.37
CA ASN A 138 -11.42 -19.80 -5.47
C ASN A 138 -10.82 -20.11 -6.84
N GLN A 139 -11.11 -21.27 -7.44
CA GLN A 139 -10.66 -21.60 -8.80
C GLN A 139 -11.25 -20.65 -9.85
N LEU A 140 -12.56 -20.34 -9.73
CA LEU A 140 -13.24 -19.40 -10.62
C LEU A 140 -12.65 -17.99 -10.51
N LEU A 141 -12.45 -17.50 -9.28
CA LEU A 141 -11.85 -16.18 -9.02
C LEU A 141 -10.41 -16.12 -9.52
N GLY A 142 -9.62 -17.18 -9.34
CA GLY A 142 -8.26 -17.28 -9.87
C GLY A 142 -8.20 -17.17 -11.40
N LEU A 143 -9.12 -17.82 -12.11
CA LEU A 143 -9.23 -17.71 -13.57
C LEU A 143 -9.62 -16.30 -14.02
N LYS A 144 -10.55 -15.65 -13.31
CA LYS A 144 -10.92 -14.24 -13.59
C LYS A 144 -9.74 -13.29 -13.38
N GLY A 145 -8.98 -13.48 -12.29
CA GLY A 145 -7.79 -12.69 -11.99
C GLY A 145 -6.73 -12.84 -13.07
N LEU A 146 -6.42 -14.08 -13.49
CA LEU A 146 -5.48 -14.34 -14.58
C LEU A 146 -5.92 -13.68 -15.89
N HIS A 147 -7.20 -13.72 -16.22
CA HIS A 147 -7.73 -13.07 -17.42
C HIS A 147 -7.54 -11.54 -17.39
N SER A 148 -7.76 -10.90 -16.23
CA SER A 148 -7.51 -9.47 -16.05
C SER A 148 -6.04 -9.13 -16.27
N GLN A 149 -5.14 -9.87 -15.61
CA GLN A 149 -3.69 -9.65 -15.72
C GLN A 149 -3.17 -9.86 -17.15
N LEU A 150 -3.65 -10.89 -17.85
CA LEU A 150 -3.28 -11.09 -19.26
C LEU A 150 -3.81 -9.99 -20.18
N SER A 151 -4.96 -9.40 -19.85
CA SER A 151 -5.50 -8.27 -20.60
C SER A 151 -4.65 -7.02 -20.39
N GLU A 152 -4.21 -6.75 -19.16
CA GLU A 152 -3.30 -5.66 -18.83
C GLU A 152 -1.92 -5.79 -19.50
N ILE A 153 -1.40 -7.01 -19.69
CA ILE A 153 -0.13 -7.23 -20.41
C ILE A 153 -0.26 -7.00 -21.92
N ARG A 154 -1.45 -7.27 -22.47
CA ARG A 154 -1.70 -7.14 -23.91
C ARG A 154 -1.86 -5.66 -24.32
N ASP A 155 -2.48 -4.88 -23.45
CA ASP A 155 -2.81 -3.48 -23.67
C ASP A 155 -1.58 -2.57 -23.39
#